data_AF-A0AAV5DMI1-F1
#
_entry.id   AF-A0AAV5DMI1-F1
#
_cell.length_a   1.000
_cell.length_b   1.000
_cell.length_c   1.000
_cell.angle_alpha   90.00
_cell.angle_beta   90.00
_cell.angle_gamma   90.00
#
_symmetry.space_group_name_H-M   'P 1'
#
loop_
_entity.id
_entity.type
_entity.pdbx_description
1 polymer ?
#
loop_
_entity_poly.entity_id
_entity_poly.type
_entity_poly.pdbx_seq_one_letter_code
_entity_poly.pdbx_strand_id
1 'polypeptide(L)'
;MMAEALDNGLPGPACCLLTAVTARSLVDSIDAFLFDCDGVIWKGDKLIEGVPETMELLRKMGKKLVFVTNNSRKSRRQYSKKFRALGLEVAEEEIFTSSFAAAMFLQLNNFPPEKKVYVVGEDGILEELKLAGFECFGGPEDGKKNIKLEADFYFEHDKSVGAVIVGLDQYFNYYKMQYARACISENPGCLFIATNHDPTGHMTSAQEWPGAGTMVAAVSCSVQKEPVVVGKPSSFLMDFLLKRFAECLPLLLLLFKIQIVVLLL
;
A
#
# COMPACT_ATOMS: atom_id res chain seq x y z
N MET A 1 -18.00 -27.50 11.23
CA MET A 1 -16.91 -28.49 11.21
C MET A 1 -15.92 -28.07 10.13
N MET A 2 -14.63 -28.22 10.42
CA MET A 2 -13.45 -27.75 9.68
C MET A 2 -13.03 -26.29 9.92
N ALA A 3 -12.67 -26.02 11.18
CA ALA A 3 -11.64 -25.04 11.53
C ALA A 3 -10.74 -25.71 12.57
N GLU A 4 -9.79 -26.51 12.09
CA GLU A 4 -8.65 -27.03 12.86
C GLU A 4 -7.78 -27.82 11.88
N ALA A 5 -6.71 -27.18 11.39
CA ALA A 5 -5.65 -27.86 10.68
C ALA A 5 -4.30 -27.24 11.08
N LEU A 6 -3.69 -27.89 12.08
CA LEU A 6 -2.25 -28.08 12.25
C LEU A 6 -1.41 -26.84 12.61
N ASP A 7 -1.54 -26.38 13.86
CA ASP A 7 -0.38 -25.87 14.60
C ASP A 7 0.42 -27.08 15.11
N ASN A 8 1.41 -27.52 14.32
CA ASN A 8 2.16 -28.76 14.56
C ASN A 8 3.30 -28.63 15.57
N GLY A 9 3.37 -27.57 16.39
CA GLY A 9 4.38 -27.45 17.46
C GLY A 9 5.84 -27.57 16.99
N LEU A 10 6.09 -27.47 15.69
CA LEU A 10 7.43 -27.34 15.13
C LEU A 10 7.88 -25.90 15.41
N PRO A 11 9.07 -25.67 15.98
CA PRO A 11 9.58 -24.32 16.09
C PRO A 11 9.57 -23.72 14.68
N GLY A 12 8.85 -22.60 14.51
CA GLY A 12 8.90 -21.83 13.27
C GLY A 12 10.36 -21.55 12.90
N PRO A 13 10.67 -21.31 11.62
CA PRO A 13 12.06 -21.11 11.20
C PRO A 13 12.72 -20.09 12.12
N ALA A 14 13.79 -20.51 12.80
CA ALA A 14 14.51 -19.67 13.72
C ALA A 14 14.98 -18.41 12.97
N CYS A 15 14.73 -17.23 13.53
CA CYS A 15 15.24 -15.98 12.98
C CYS A 15 16.77 -15.99 13.13
N CYS A 16 17.46 -16.36 12.06
CA CYS A 16 18.92 -16.42 12.03
C CYS A 16 19.48 -15.27 11.20
N LEU A 17 20.61 -14.73 11.64
CA LEU A 17 21.37 -13.78 10.81
C LEU A 17 21.85 -14.51 9.56
N LEU A 18 21.65 -13.91 8.39
CA LEU A 18 22.26 -14.41 7.17
C LEU A 18 23.79 -14.27 7.28
N THR A 19 24.52 -15.36 7.12
CA THR A 19 25.96 -15.35 6.85
C THR A 19 26.22 -15.13 5.36
N ALA A 20 27.45 -14.79 4.96
CA ALA A 20 27.80 -14.67 3.53
C ALA A 20 27.48 -15.94 2.72
N VAL A 21 27.69 -17.13 3.31
CA VAL A 21 27.42 -18.42 2.65
C VAL A 21 25.90 -18.62 2.46
N THR A 22 25.13 -18.42 3.53
CA THR A 22 23.67 -18.57 3.46
C THR A 22 23.02 -17.48 2.61
N ALA A 23 23.56 -16.27 2.59
CA ALA A 23 23.09 -15.17 1.74
C ALA A 23 23.30 -15.50 0.27
N ARG A 24 24.48 -16.04 -0.10
CA ARG A 24 24.76 -16.46 -1.48
C ARG A 24 23.83 -17.59 -1.93
N SER A 25 23.70 -18.64 -1.11
CA SER A 25 22.76 -19.74 -1.39
C SER A 25 21.32 -19.25 -1.57
N LEU A 26 20.89 -18.31 -0.71
CA LEU A 26 19.58 -17.68 -0.82
C LEU A 26 19.42 -16.93 -2.14
N VAL A 27 20.36 -16.05 -2.48
CA VAL A 27 20.31 -15.27 -3.73
C VAL A 27 20.33 -16.17 -4.96
N ASP A 28 21.15 -17.21 -4.98
CA ASP A 28 21.23 -18.15 -6.09
C ASP A 28 19.92 -18.91 -6.29
N SER A 29 19.22 -19.23 -5.19
CA SER A 29 17.93 -19.91 -5.21
C SER A 29 16.72 -19.02 -5.54
N ILE A 30 16.89 -17.70 -5.68
CA ILE A 30 15.80 -16.72 -5.87
C ILE A 30 15.87 -16.06 -7.24
N ASP A 31 14.75 -15.90 -7.96
CA ASP A 31 14.72 -15.17 -9.24
C ASP A 31 14.25 -13.71 -9.10
N ALA A 32 13.43 -13.42 -8.09
CA ALA A 32 12.81 -12.12 -7.90
C ALA A 32 12.85 -11.67 -6.43
N PHE A 33 13.21 -10.41 -6.21
CA PHE A 33 13.30 -9.79 -4.89
C PHE A 33 12.20 -8.74 -4.74
N LEU A 34 11.44 -8.86 -3.64
CA LEU A 34 10.44 -7.87 -3.26
C LEU A 34 10.96 -7.05 -2.07
N PHE A 35 11.28 -5.80 -2.34
CA PHE A 35 11.77 -4.87 -1.34
C PHE A 35 10.63 -4.04 -0.77
N ASP A 36 10.54 -3.97 0.56
CA ASP A 36 9.88 -2.81 1.15
C ASP A 36 10.64 -1.53 0.78
N CYS A 37 9.99 -0.37 0.86
CA CYS A 37 10.64 0.89 0.52
C CYS A 37 11.06 1.67 1.76
N ASP A 38 10.09 2.11 2.55
CA ASP A 38 10.34 2.93 3.74
C ASP A 38 11.02 2.09 4.83
N GLY A 39 12.22 2.50 5.25
CA GLY A 39 13.06 1.77 6.20
C GLY A 39 13.98 0.71 5.57
N VAL A 40 13.88 0.47 4.26
CA VAL A 40 14.70 -0.54 3.54
C VAL A 40 15.50 0.08 2.41
N ILE A 41 14.85 0.84 1.52
CA ILE A 41 15.53 1.60 0.45
C ILE A 41 15.95 2.97 0.98
N TRP A 42 15.09 3.63 1.78
CA TRP A 42 15.34 4.96 2.31
C TRP A 42 14.78 5.17 3.72
N LYS A 43 15.28 6.21 4.40
CA LYS A 43 14.64 6.82 5.58
C LYS A 43 14.34 8.27 5.23
N GLY A 44 13.05 8.60 5.06
CA GLY A 44 12.64 9.88 4.49
C GLY A 44 13.16 10.04 3.06
N ASP A 45 14.01 11.05 2.84
CA ASP A 45 14.62 11.35 1.54
C ASP A 45 16.12 11.01 1.47
N LYS A 46 16.61 10.20 2.41
CA LYS A 46 17.98 9.68 2.40
C LYS A 46 17.99 8.20 2.08
N LEU A 47 18.77 7.80 1.08
CA LEU A 47 19.02 6.39 0.81
C LEU A 47 19.70 5.71 2.00
N ILE A 48 19.34 4.46 2.20
CA ILE A 48 20.09 3.58 3.09
C ILE A 48 21.40 3.18 2.40
N GLU A 49 22.48 3.16 3.17
CA GLU A 49 23.82 2.83 2.68
C GLU A 49 23.84 1.44 2.03
N GLY A 50 24.51 1.35 0.87
CA GLY A 50 24.72 0.13 0.07
C GLY A 50 23.52 -0.33 -0.79
N VAL A 51 22.39 0.41 -0.75
CA VAL A 51 21.21 0.11 -1.58
C VAL A 51 21.52 0.19 -3.09
N PRO A 52 22.16 1.24 -3.62
CA PRO A 52 22.52 1.30 -5.05
C PRO A 52 23.36 0.10 -5.50
N GLU A 53 24.40 -0.23 -4.72
CA GLU A 53 25.34 -1.32 -4.99
C GLU A 53 24.63 -2.68 -4.97
N THR A 54 23.73 -2.89 -4.01
CA THR A 54 22.94 -4.12 -3.92
C THR A 54 21.99 -4.27 -5.10
N MET A 55 21.30 -3.20 -5.48
CA MET A 55 20.39 -3.23 -6.63
C MET A 55 21.14 -3.52 -7.94
N GLU A 56 22.30 -2.89 -8.13
CA GLU A 56 23.14 -3.14 -9.30
C GLU A 56 23.65 -4.58 -9.34
N LEU A 57 24.13 -5.10 -8.20
CA LEU A 57 24.60 -6.48 -8.08
C LEU A 57 23.49 -7.48 -8.44
N LEU A 58 22.30 -7.34 -7.84
CA LEU A 58 21.17 -8.23 -8.12
C LEU A 58 20.74 -8.17 -9.59
N ARG A 59 20.69 -6.98 -10.18
CA ARG A 59 20.40 -6.81 -11.61
C ARG A 59 21.47 -7.47 -12.50
N LYS A 60 22.76 -7.34 -12.17
CA LYS A 60 23.86 -8.03 -12.88
C LYS A 60 23.76 -9.55 -12.77
N MET A 61 23.23 -10.07 -11.66
CA MET A 61 22.92 -11.49 -11.46
C MET A 61 21.63 -11.94 -12.16
N GLY A 62 20.99 -11.08 -12.95
CA GLY A 62 19.76 -11.40 -13.69
C GLY A 62 18.51 -11.45 -12.82
N LYS A 63 18.56 -10.95 -11.58
CA LYS A 63 17.44 -10.99 -10.64
C LYS A 63 16.43 -9.87 -10.96
N LYS A 64 15.14 -10.19 -10.89
CA LYS A 64 14.05 -9.20 -11.00
C LYS A 64 13.90 -8.46 -9.68
N LEU A 65 13.72 -7.14 -9.75
CA LEU A 65 13.49 -6.31 -8.57
C LEU A 65 12.06 -5.75 -8.60
N VAL A 66 11.39 -5.82 -7.45
CA VAL A 66 10.05 -5.29 -7.26
C VAL A 66 10.03 -4.50 -5.95
N PHE A 67 9.45 -3.32 -5.97
CA PHE A 67 9.41 -2.39 -4.85
C PHE A 67 7.98 -2.24 -4.34
N VAL A 68 7.74 -2.64 -3.09
CA VAL A 68 6.40 -2.79 -2.51
C VAL A 68 6.25 -1.90 -1.28
N THR A 69 5.41 -0.88 -1.33
CA THR A 69 5.18 0.05 -0.19
C THR A 69 3.71 0.16 0.19
N ASN A 70 3.45 0.23 1.50
CA ASN A 70 2.12 0.57 2.04
C ASN A 70 1.81 2.07 2.01
N ASN A 71 2.78 2.91 1.67
CA ASN A 71 2.58 4.34 1.64
C ASN A 71 1.74 4.75 0.41
N SER A 72 0.49 5.10 0.65
CA SER A 72 -0.50 5.47 -0.38
C SER A 72 -0.44 6.95 -0.78
N ARG A 73 0.47 7.74 -0.20
CA ARG A 73 0.55 9.18 -0.46
C ARG A 73 0.92 9.53 -1.90
N LYS A 74 1.72 8.66 -2.53
CA LYS A 74 2.24 8.84 -3.89
C LYS A 74 1.75 7.71 -4.81
N SER A 75 1.57 8.03 -6.07
CA SER A 75 1.39 7.05 -7.16
C SER A 75 2.72 6.39 -7.51
N ARG A 76 2.68 5.31 -8.29
CA ARG A 76 3.87 4.65 -8.84
C ARG A 76 4.69 5.60 -9.69
N ARG A 77 4.05 6.44 -10.50
CA ARG A 77 4.72 7.51 -11.29
C ARG A 77 5.46 8.50 -10.39
N GLN A 78 4.83 8.93 -9.31
CA GLN A 78 5.47 9.82 -8.33
C GLN A 78 6.62 9.13 -7.56
N TYR A 79 6.50 7.83 -7.27
CA TYR A 79 7.59 7.05 -6.69
C TYR A 79 8.74 6.83 -7.66
N SER A 80 8.49 6.54 -8.94
CA SER A 80 9.56 6.45 -9.95
C SER A 80 10.37 7.74 -10.02
N LYS A 81 9.70 8.91 -9.96
CA LYS A 81 10.36 10.21 -9.82
C LYS A 81 11.19 10.32 -8.53
N LYS A 82 10.70 9.81 -7.40
CA LYS A 82 11.45 9.77 -6.14
C LYS A 82 12.70 8.90 -6.25
N PHE A 83 12.59 7.68 -6.79
CA PHE A 83 13.74 6.81 -7.05
C PHE A 83 14.80 7.53 -7.89
N ARG A 84 14.39 8.16 -9.01
CA ARG A 84 15.30 8.92 -9.87
C ARG A 84 15.97 10.08 -9.14
N ALA A 85 15.22 10.83 -8.34
CA ALA A 85 15.78 11.93 -7.54
C ALA A 85 16.82 11.46 -6.51
N LEU A 86 16.73 10.20 -6.08
CA LEU A 86 17.70 9.54 -5.20
C LEU A 86 18.85 8.87 -5.98
N GLY A 87 18.89 8.99 -7.31
CA GLY A 87 19.94 8.40 -8.15
C GLY A 87 19.69 6.92 -8.51
N LEU A 88 18.46 6.42 -8.35
CA LEU A 88 18.08 5.05 -8.69
C LEU A 88 17.15 5.02 -9.90
N GLU A 89 17.51 4.25 -10.93
CA GLU A 89 16.63 4.01 -12.08
C GLU A 89 15.69 2.82 -11.80
N VAL A 90 14.43 3.14 -11.52
CA VAL A 90 13.36 2.16 -11.26
C VAL A 90 12.13 2.49 -12.12
N ALA A 91 11.71 1.53 -12.93
CA ALA A 91 10.55 1.65 -13.81
C ALA A 91 9.25 1.61 -13.00
N GLU A 92 8.19 2.25 -13.50
CA GLU A 92 6.89 2.29 -12.80
C GLU A 92 6.29 0.89 -12.62
N GLU A 93 6.60 -0.02 -13.55
CA GLU A 93 6.18 -1.42 -13.55
C GLU A 93 6.87 -2.27 -12.48
N GLU A 94 8.00 -1.80 -11.95
CA GLU A 94 8.70 -2.41 -10.81
C GLU A 94 8.12 -1.94 -9.47
N ILE A 95 7.21 -0.95 -9.44
CA ILE A 95 6.71 -0.31 -8.22
C ILE A 95 5.27 -0.71 -7.94
N PHE A 96 4.99 -1.09 -6.71
CA PHE A 96 3.69 -1.55 -6.23
C PHE A 96 3.35 -0.86 -4.92
N THR A 97 2.47 0.13 -5.00
CA THR A 97 2.00 0.89 -3.84
C THR A 97 0.65 0.37 -3.36
N SER A 98 0.29 0.67 -2.12
CA SER A 98 -1.08 0.44 -1.62
C SER A 98 -2.13 1.31 -2.32
N SER A 99 -1.75 2.47 -2.89
CA SER A 99 -2.61 3.27 -3.77
C SER A 99 -2.93 2.53 -5.08
N PHE A 100 -1.92 1.93 -5.72
CA PHE A 100 -2.10 1.07 -6.89
C PHE A 100 -2.93 -0.17 -6.56
N ALA A 101 -2.65 -0.81 -5.42
CA ALA A 101 -3.40 -1.97 -4.95
C ALA A 101 -4.90 -1.67 -4.84
N ALA A 102 -5.27 -0.48 -4.34
CA ALA A 102 -6.66 -0.08 -4.23
C ALA A 102 -7.34 0.07 -5.59
N ALA A 103 -6.66 0.65 -6.58
CA ALA A 103 -7.17 0.74 -7.96
C ALA A 103 -7.31 -0.65 -8.61
N MET A 104 -6.31 -1.52 -8.46
CA MET A 104 -6.38 -2.89 -8.99
C MET A 104 -7.47 -3.73 -8.31
N PHE A 105 -7.72 -3.50 -7.02
CA PHE A 105 -8.80 -4.18 -6.30
C PHE A 105 -10.14 -3.85 -6.94
N LEU A 106 -10.41 -2.59 -7.28
CA LEU A 106 -11.63 -2.20 -7.98
C LEU A 106 -11.72 -2.84 -9.38
N GLN A 107 -10.63 -2.83 -10.15
CA GLN A 107 -10.61 -3.45 -11.49
C GLN A 107 -10.90 -4.95 -11.43
N LEU A 108 -10.23 -5.69 -10.55
CA LEU A 108 -10.38 -7.14 -10.42
C LEU A 108 -11.73 -7.58 -9.85
N ASN A 109 -12.40 -6.70 -9.10
CA ASN A 109 -13.74 -6.95 -8.58
C ASN A 109 -14.85 -6.40 -9.49
N ASN A 110 -14.54 -6.03 -10.74
CA ASN A 110 -15.49 -5.50 -11.72
C ASN A 110 -16.30 -4.31 -11.17
N PHE A 111 -15.61 -3.35 -10.54
CA PHE A 111 -16.25 -2.16 -10.00
C PHE A 111 -17.06 -1.43 -11.11
N PRO A 112 -18.34 -1.07 -10.85
CA PRO A 112 -19.19 -0.56 -11.92
C PRO A 112 -18.67 0.78 -12.48
N PRO A 113 -18.56 0.93 -13.81
CA PRO A 113 -17.92 2.09 -14.44
C PRO A 113 -18.69 3.40 -14.22
N GLU A 114 -19.99 3.34 -13.94
CA GLU A 114 -20.84 4.50 -13.64
C GLU A 114 -20.74 4.96 -12.18
N LYS A 115 -20.08 4.19 -11.31
CA LYS A 115 -19.92 4.51 -9.89
C LYS A 115 -18.65 5.32 -9.67
N LYS A 116 -18.73 6.21 -8.68
CA LYS A 116 -17.60 7.05 -8.28
C LYS A 116 -16.89 6.49 -7.06
N VAL A 117 -15.64 6.89 -6.90
CA VAL A 117 -14.82 6.56 -5.74
C VAL A 117 -14.55 7.82 -4.91
N TYR A 118 -14.98 7.82 -3.65
CA TYR A 118 -14.60 8.86 -2.70
C TYR A 118 -13.31 8.50 -1.99
N VAL A 119 -12.36 9.43 -1.94
CA VAL A 119 -11.04 9.20 -1.35
C VAL A 119 -10.87 10.03 -0.08
N VAL A 120 -10.58 9.33 1.03
CA VAL A 120 -10.00 9.89 2.25
C VAL A 120 -8.52 9.55 2.23
N GLY A 121 -7.68 10.45 1.72
CA GLY A 121 -6.29 10.16 1.41
C GLY A 121 -5.59 11.29 0.64
N GLU A 122 -4.39 11.01 0.15
CA GLU A 122 -3.59 11.95 -0.64
C GLU A 122 -3.65 11.67 -2.16
N ASP A 123 -3.00 12.54 -2.95
CA ASP A 123 -3.06 12.55 -4.42
C ASP A 123 -2.64 11.24 -5.08
N GLY A 124 -1.75 10.46 -4.45
CA GLY A 124 -1.31 9.18 -4.98
C GLY A 124 -2.45 8.19 -5.22
N ILE A 125 -3.47 8.18 -4.37
CA ILE A 125 -4.66 7.34 -4.54
C ILE A 125 -5.48 7.85 -5.72
N LEU A 126 -5.73 9.16 -5.79
CA LEU A 126 -6.50 9.79 -6.87
C LEU A 126 -5.84 9.57 -8.24
N GLU A 127 -4.52 9.67 -8.33
CA GLU A 127 -3.77 9.48 -9.57
C GLU A 127 -3.83 8.02 -10.05
N GLU A 128 -3.64 7.03 -9.18
CA GLU A 128 -3.76 5.61 -9.55
C GLU A 128 -5.19 5.23 -9.97
N LEU A 129 -6.22 5.77 -9.30
CA LEU A 129 -7.61 5.57 -9.69
C LEU A 129 -7.91 6.14 -11.08
N LYS A 130 -7.43 7.36 -11.37
CA LYS A 130 -7.59 7.99 -12.69
C LYS A 130 -6.86 7.21 -13.78
N LEU A 131 -5.63 6.74 -13.51
CA LEU A 131 -4.88 5.89 -14.44
C LEU A 131 -5.58 4.55 -14.71
N ALA A 132 -6.29 4.02 -13.72
CA ALA A 132 -7.11 2.81 -13.85
C ALA A 132 -8.49 3.05 -14.51
N GLY A 133 -8.83 4.31 -14.84
CA GLY A 133 -10.06 4.67 -15.53
C GLY A 133 -11.26 4.95 -14.63
N PHE A 134 -11.07 5.11 -13.32
CA PHE A 134 -12.17 5.38 -12.38
C PHE A 134 -12.41 6.87 -12.19
N GLU A 135 -13.68 7.27 -12.12
CA GLU A 135 -14.05 8.59 -11.62
C GLU A 135 -13.87 8.64 -10.10
N CYS A 136 -13.09 9.61 -9.62
CA CYS A 136 -12.79 9.75 -8.20
C CYS A 136 -12.67 11.21 -7.78
N PHE A 137 -12.99 11.49 -6.52
CA PHE A 137 -12.89 12.81 -5.91
C PHE A 137 -12.62 12.71 -4.41
N GLY A 138 -12.48 13.87 -3.75
CA GLY A 138 -12.08 13.99 -2.35
C GLY A 138 -10.59 14.30 -2.22
N GLY A 139 -9.88 13.57 -1.36
CA GLY A 139 -8.46 13.75 -1.16
C GLY A 139 -8.10 15.15 -0.61
N PRO A 140 -6.92 15.71 -0.93
CA PRO A 140 -6.47 16.99 -0.36
C PRO A 140 -7.42 18.18 -0.59
N GLU A 141 -8.20 18.17 -1.67
CA GLU A 141 -9.17 19.23 -2.00
C GLU A 141 -10.22 19.44 -0.91
N ASP A 142 -10.64 18.35 -0.26
CA ASP A 142 -11.60 18.38 0.85
C ASP A 142 -10.96 18.78 2.19
N GLY A 143 -9.66 19.01 2.23
CA GLY A 143 -8.88 19.23 3.44
C GLY A 143 -9.29 20.43 4.29
N LYS A 144 -9.93 21.43 3.67
CA LYS A 144 -10.41 22.65 4.34
C LYS A 144 -11.92 22.68 4.55
N LYS A 145 -12.65 21.65 4.11
CA LYS A 145 -14.10 21.58 4.27
C LYS A 145 -14.44 21.29 5.73
N ASN A 146 -15.55 21.88 6.18
CA ASN A 146 -16.07 21.73 7.53
C ASN A 146 -17.57 21.44 7.47
N ILE A 147 -18.13 20.92 8.56
CA ILE A 147 -19.55 20.60 8.70
C ILE A 147 -20.14 21.46 9.82
N LYS A 148 -21.38 21.89 9.64
CA LYS A 148 -22.16 22.55 10.68
C LYS A 148 -22.85 21.50 11.55
N LEU A 149 -22.75 21.64 12.86
CA LEU A 149 -23.44 20.77 13.83
C LEU A 149 -24.67 21.51 14.36
N GLU A 150 -25.75 21.46 13.58
CA GLU A 150 -27.05 22.07 13.89
C GLU A 150 -28.11 20.97 13.91
N ALA A 151 -29.17 21.14 14.72
CA ALA A 151 -30.13 20.06 15.04
C ALA A 151 -30.77 19.40 13.80
N ASP A 152 -31.03 20.19 12.76
CA ASP A 152 -31.71 19.74 11.53
C ASP A 152 -30.80 19.80 10.29
N PHE A 153 -29.48 19.87 10.49
CA PHE A 153 -28.55 19.90 9.37
C PHE A 153 -28.47 18.53 8.70
N TYR A 154 -28.99 18.43 7.47
CA TYR A 154 -28.86 17.26 6.63
C TYR A 154 -27.59 17.33 5.78
N PHE A 155 -26.71 16.35 5.94
CA PHE A 155 -25.47 16.27 5.18
C PHE A 155 -25.71 15.58 3.84
N GLU A 156 -25.72 16.36 2.76
CA GLU A 156 -25.82 15.82 1.40
C GLU A 156 -24.52 15.16 0.94
N HIS A 157 -24.64 14.01 0.27
CA HIS A 157 -23.53 13.31 -0.37
C HIS A 157 -23.96 12.69 -1.70
N ASP A 158 -22.97 12.39 -2.55
CA ASP A 158 -23.22 11.83 -3.87
C ASP A 158 -23.65 10.35 -3.77
N LYS A 159 -24.90 10.06 -4.13
CA LYS A 159 -25.47 8.70 -4.09
C LYS A 159 -24.91 7.78 -5.20
N SER A 160 -24.13 8.31 -6.15
CA SER A 160 -23.40 7.54 -7.15
C SER A 160 -22.06 6.98 -6.64
N VAL A 161 -21.61 7.37 -5.44
CA VAL A 161 -20.40 6.79 -4.83
C VAL A 161 -20.63 5.32 -4.53
N GLY A 162 -19.85 4.46 -5.17
CA GLY A 162 -19.88 3.01 -4.99
C GLY A 162 -18.71 2.47 -4.16
N ALA A 163 -17.69 3.29 -3.89
CA ALA A 163 -16.57 2.91 -3.05
C ALA A 163 -16.02 4.11 -2.28
N VAL A 164 -15.61 3.85 -1.05
CA VAL A 164 -14.79 4.76 -0.24
C VAL A 164 -13.44 4.10 0.01
N ILE A 165 -12.36 4.79 -0.36
CA ILE A 165 -10.98 4.36 -0.11
C ILE A 165 -10.37 5.25 0.96
N VAL A 166 -9.88 4.63 2.04
CA VAL A 166 -9.23 5.31 3.16
C VAL A 166 -7.74 4.95 3.19
N GLY A 167 -6.91 5.97 3.16
CA GLY A 167 -5.47 5.85 3.31
C GLY A 167 -4.92 6.92 4.24
N LEU A 168 -3.60 7.13 4.17
CA LEU A 168 -2.97 8.18 4.93
C LEU A 168 -3.39 9.54 4.35
N ASP A 169 -3.88 10.42 5.22
CA ASP A 169 -4.43 11.73 4.85
C ASP A 169 -3.98 12.80 5.85
N GLN A 170 -3.01 13.63 5.46
CA GLN A 170 -2.56 14.76 6.30
C GLN A 170 -3.62 15.87 6.44
N TYR A 171 -4.66 15.82 5.61
CA TYR A 171 -5.78 16.76 5.60
C TYR A 171 -7.06 16.09 6.11
N PHE A 172 -6.94 15.03 6.91
CA PHE A 172 -8.07 14.36 7.52
C PHE A 172 -8.82 15.33 8.44
N ASN A 173 -10.13 15.40 8.27
CA ASN A 173 -11.01 16.28 9.03
C ASN A 173 -12.38 15.61 9.24
N TYR A 174 -13.21 16.24 10.07
CA TYR A 174 -14.55 15.71 10.37
C TYR A 174 -15.44 15.64 9.12
N TYR A 175 -15.26 16.56 8.15
CA TYR A 175 -16.01 16.55 6.89
C TYR A 175 -15.81 15.26 6.12
N LYS A 176 -14.55 14.87 5.90
CA LYS A 176 -14.18 13.65 5.17
C LYS A 176 -14.70 12.40 5.87
N MET A 177 -14.60 12.35 7.20
CA MET A 177 -15.10 11.22 7.98
C MET A 177 -16.62 11.08 7.84
N GLN A 178 -17.37 12.19 7.93
CA GLN A 178 -18.82 12.18 7.75
C GLN A 178 -19.20 11.83 6.30
N TYR A 179 -18.49 12.36 5.30
CA TYR A 179 -18.76 12.03 3.89
C TYR A 179 -18.54 10.53 3.62
N ALA A 180 -17.42 9.98 4.11
CA ALA A 180 -17.14 8.55 4.06
C ALA A 180 -18.25 7.74 4.74
N ARG A 181 -18.66 8.13 5.96
CA ARG A 181 -19.73 7.47 6.70
C ARG A 181 -21.05 7.48 5.95
N ALA A 182 -21.46 8.62 5.42
CA ALA A 182 -22.71 8.77 4.69
C ALA A 182 -22.70 7.89 3.42
N CYS A 183 -21.61 7.89 2.66
CA CYS A 183 -21.45 7.01 1.50
C CYS A 183 -21.54 5.52 1.89
N ILE A 184 -20.75 5.07 2.87
CA ILE A 184 -20.68 3.66 3.27
C ILE A 184 -22.01 3.16 3.85
N SER A 185 -22.71 4.01 4.60
CA SER A 185 -23.91 3.62 5.36
C SER A 185 -25.19 3.74 4.54
N GLU A 186 -25.27 4.71 3.62
CA GLU A 186 -26.51 5.04 2.91
C GLU A 186 -26.51 4.65 1.43
N ASN A 187 -25.35 4.49 0.78
CA ASN A 187 -25.31 4.05 -0.62
C ASN A 187 -25.29 2.52 -0.67
N PRO A 188 -26.32 1.86 -1.24
CA PRO A 188 -26.38 0.41 -1.30
C PRO A 188 -25.17 -0.20 -2.01
N GLY A 189 -24.53 -1.17 -1.37
CA GLY A 189 -23.37 -1.86 -1.93
C GLY A 189 -22.06 -1.05 -1.94
N CYS A 190 -22.01 0.12 -1.28
CA CYS A 190 -20.79 0.90 -1.22
C CYS A 190 -19.65 0.11 -0.55
N LEU A 191 -18.54 -0.05 -1.28
CA LEU A 191 -17.34 -0.69 -0.79
C LEU A 191 -16.64 0.22 0.22
N PHE A 192 -16.08 -0.38 1.27
CA PHE A 192 -15.20 0.30 2.22
C PHE A 192 -13.83 -0.36 2.13
N ILE A 193 -12.83 0.37 1.65
CA ILE A 193 -11.50 -0.14 1.32
C ILE A 193 -10.46 0.65 2.11
N ALA A 194 -9.50 -0.04 2.72
CA ALA A 194 -8.37 0.56 3.39
C ALA A 194 -7.07 0.24 2.64
N THR A 195 -6.24 1.25 2.40
CA THR A 195 -4.94 1.04 1.75
C THR A 195 -4.00 0.21 2.61
N ASN A 196 -4.03 0.35 3.94
CA ASN A 196 -3.35 -0.50 4.93
C ASN A 196 -3.86 -0.15 6.35
N HIS A 197 -3.40 -0.88 7.37
CA HIS A 197 -3.69 -0.63 8.80
C HIS A 197 -2.48 -0.15 9.61
N ASP A 198 -1.42 0.35 8.95
CA ASP A 198 -0.21 0.75 9.66
C ASP A 198 -0.56 1.86 10.68
N PRO A 199 -0.37 1.62 12.00
CA PRO A 199 -0.79 2.58 13.03
C PRO A 199 0.13 3.79 13.08
N THR A 200 1.41 3.59 12.74
CA THR A 200 2.42 4.63 12.63
C THR A 200 3.17 4.49 11.30
N GLY A 201 3.85 5.56 10.89
CA GLY A 201 4.69 5.55 9.71
C GLY A 201 5.88 6.51 9.83
N HIS A 202 6.95 6.19 9.12
CA HIS A 202 8.18 6.98 9.07
C HIS A 202 8.07 8.10 8.01
N MET A 203 7.18 9.07 8.26
CA MET A 203 6.95 10.19 7.34
C MET A 203 8.09 11.20 7.32
N THR A 204 8.86 11.25 8.40
CA THR A 204 10.07 12.06 8.56
C THR A 204 11.20 11.18 9.10
N SER A 205 12.44 11.62 8.98
CA SER A 205 13.58 10.91 9.56
C SER A 205 13.69 11.05 11.08
N ALA A 206 12.96 12.00 11.68
CA ALA A 206 13.13 12.40 13.08
C ALA A 206 12.19 11.67 14.06
N GLN A 207 10.98 11.33 13.61
CA GLN A 207 9.94 10.76 14.47
C GLN A 207 8.91 9.97 13.66
N GLU A 208 8.27 9.02 14.33
CA GLU A 208 7.08 8.33 13.82
C GLU A 208 5.85 9.22 13.92
N TRP A 209 5.00 9.16 12.90
CA TRP A 209 3.77 9.93 12.80
C TRP A 209 2.59 8.96 12.67
N PRO A 210 1.35 9.40 12.98
CA PRO A 210 0.14 8.62 12.71
C PRO A 210 0.12 8.07 11.28
N GLY A 211 -0.10 6.76 11.15
CA GLY A 211 -0.23 6.07 9.88
C GLY A 211 -1.67 5.98 9.41
N ALA A 212 -1.89 5.38 8.23
CA ALA A 212 -3.22 5.24 7.64
C ALA A 212 -4.21 4.50 8.54
N GLY A 213 -3.72 3.56 9.37
CA GLY A 213 -4.52 2.81 10.33
C GLY A 213 -5.29 3.71 11.31
N THR A 214 -4.78 4.91 11.61
CA THR A 214 -5.47 5.87 12.50
C THR A 214 -6.71 6.46 11.86
N MET A 215 -6.64 6.89 10.60
CA MET A 215 -7.80 7.38 9.84
C MET A 215 -8.78 6.25 9.53
N VAL A 216 -8.26 5.06 9.21
CA VAL A 216 -9.08 3.86 8.98
C VAL A 216 -9.87 3.49 10.24
N ALA A 217 -9.24 3.51 11.42
CA ALA A 217 -9.92 3.23 12.68
C ALA A 217 -11.01 4.26 12.99
N ALA A 218 -10.77 5.55 12.72
CA ALA A 218 -11.77 6.60 12.90
C ALA A 218 -13.00 6.38 12.01
N VAL A 219 -12.78 6.10 10.71
CA VAL A 219 -13.88 5.82 9.77
C VAL A 219 -14.58 4.50 10.15
N SER A 220 -13.84 3.41 10.39
CA SER A 220 -14.39 2.09 10.78
C SER A 220 -15.26 2.20 12.03
N CYS A 221 -14.77 2.89 13.07
CA CYS A 221 -15.54 3.15 14.29
C CYS A 221 -16.84 3.91 13.99
N SER A 222 -16.76 4.95 13.14
CA SER A 222 -17.94 5.72 12.77
C SER A 222 -18.97 4.86 12.03
N VAL A 223 -18.55 3.97 11.12
CA VAL A 223 -19.44 3.11 10.32
C VAL A 223 -19.83 1.78 10.96
N GLN A 224 -19.15 1.39 12.04
CA GLN A 224 -19.27 0.09 12.71
C GLN A 224 -19.08 -1.10 11.75
N LYS A 225 -18.12 -0.96 10.82
CA LYS A 225 -17.83 -1.95 9.78
C LYS A 225 -16.34 -1.92 9.45
N GLU A 226 -15.73 -3.08 9.31
CA GLU A 226 -14.34 -3.19 8.89
C GLU A 226 -14.16 -3.03 7.37
N PRO A 227 -13.06 -2.41 6.91
CA PRO A 227 -12.75 -2.28 5.50
C PRO A 227 -12.15 -3.55 4.91
N VAL A 228 -12.19 -3.66 3.58
CA VAL A 228 -11.30 -4.56 2.85
C VAL A 228 -9.92 -3.93 2.76
N VAL A 229 -8.88 -4.65 3.21
CA VAL A 229 -7.51 -4.16 3.25
C VAL A 229 -6.75 -4.66 2.02
N VAL A 230 -6.18 -3.73 1.25
CA VAL A 230 -5.50 -4.07 -0.02
C VAL A 230 -3.97 -4.06 0.07
N GLY A 231 -3.40 -3.32 1.03
CA GLY A 231 -1.96 -3.31 1.29
C GLY A 231 -1.51 -4.40 2.26
N LYS A 232 -0.19 -4.49 2.47
CA LYS A 232 0.42 -5.46 3.39
C LYS A 232 -0.19 -5.31 4.81
N PRO A 233 -0.44 -6.40 5.55
CA PRO A 233 -0.10 -7.80 5.27
C PRO A 233 -1.14 -8.55 4.42
N SER A 234 -2.13 -7.89 3.83
CA SER A 234 -3.09 -8.54 2.91
C SER A 234 -2.35 -9.26 1.79
N SER A 235 -2.80 -10.48 1.44
CA SER A 235 -2.22 -11.24 0.34
C SER A 235 -2.55 -10.62 -1.02
N PHE A 236 -3.54 -9.72 -1.11
CA PHE A 236 -4.05 -9.19 -2.38
C PHE A 236 -2.94 -8.72 -3.34
N LEU A 237 -2.00 -7.91 -2.84
CA LEU A 237 -0.90 -7.40 -3.66
C LEU A 237 0.09 -8.51 -4.05
N MET A 238 0.32 -9.47 -3.16
CA MET A 238 1.17 -10.63 -3.45
C MET A 238 0.53 -11.57 -4.45
N ASP A 239 -0.77 -11.84 -4.33
CA ASP A 239 -1.52 -12.67 -5.26
C ASP A 239 -1.56 -12.03 -6.64
N PHE A 240 -1.69 -10.69 -6.70
CA PHE A 240 -1.55 -9.92 -7.94
C PHE A 240 -0.17 -10.08 -8.57
N LEU A 241 0.88 -9.91 -7.78
CA LEU A 241 2.27 -10.04 -8.21
C LEU A 241 2.56 -11.46 -8.69
N LEU A 242 2.15 -12.47 -7.93
CA LEU A 242 2.30 -13.88 -8.30
C LEU A 242 1.59 -14.18 -9.60
N LYS A 243 0.35 -13.74 -9.81
CA LYS A 243 -0.34 -13.93 -11.10
C LYS A 243 0.39 -13.24 -12.26
N ARG A 244 0.87 -12.01 -12.03
CA ARG A 244 1.63 -11.25 -13.04
C ARG A 244 2.98 -11.87 -13.38
N PHE A 245 3.62 -12.54 -12.43
CA PHE A 245 4.97 -13.12 -12.61
C PHE A 245 5.00 -14.64 -12.77
N ALA A 246 3.88 -15.35 -12.53
CA ALA A 246 3.75 -16.80 -12.65
C ALA A 246 3.97 -17.31 -14.09
N GLU A 247 3.69 -16.47 -15.10
CA GLU A 247 3.99 -16.81 -16.49
C GLU A 247 5.51 -16.82 -16.79
N CYS A 248 6.35 -16.29 -15.90
CA CYS A 248 7.76 -16.07 -16.18
C CYS A 248 8.73 -16.91 -15.33
N LEU A 249 8.40 -17.34 -14.11
CA LEU A 249 9.39 -17.92 -13.19
C LEU A 249 8.75 -18.87 -12.16
N PRO A 250 9.30 -20.06 -11.91
CA PRO A 250 8.83 -20.97 -10.88
C PRO A 250 9.46 -20.56 -9.53
N LEU A 251 9.08 -19.45 -8.87
CA LEU A 251 9.94 -19.03 -7.77
C LEU A 251 9.42 -18.31 -6.52
N LEU A 252 10.07 -18.69 -5.41
CA LEU A 252 9.90 -18.28 -4.02
C LEU A 252 10.15 -16.78 -3.87
N LEU A 253 9.11 -16.08 -3.41
CA LEU A 253 9.06 -14.63 -3.21
C LEU A 253 9.58 -14.31 -1.80
N LEU A 254 10.66 -13.53 -1.65
CA LEU A 254 11.09 -13.04 -0.33
C LEU A 254 10.82 -11.53 -0.19
N LEU A 255 10.06 -11.21 0.86
CA LEU A 255 9.85 -9.86 1.38
C LEU A 255 11.02 -9.48 2.28
N PHE A 256 11.81 -8.49 1.87
CA PHE A 256 12.88 -7.95 2.70
C PHE A 256 12.41 -6.74 3.50
N LYS A 257 12.41 -6.89 4.83
CA LYS A 257 12.40 -5.78 5.81
C LYS A 257 13.78 -5.50 6.41
N ILE A 258 14.81 -6.30 6.09
CA ILE A 258 16.14 -6.25 6.73
C ILE A 258 17.21 -6.02 5.66
N GLN A 259 18.20 -5.18 5.98
CA GLN A 259 19.37 -4.89 5.16
C GLN A 259 20.21 -6.15 4.89
N ILE A 260 20.01 -6.81 3.74
CA ILE A 260 20.96 -7.81 3.20
C ILE A 260 22.28 -7.18 2.73
N VAL A 261 22.27 -5.86 2.60
CA VAL A 261 23.25 -5.03 1.91
C VAL A 261 24.71 -5.26 2.33
N VAL A 262 24.97 -5.71 3.57
CA VAL A 262 26.34 -5.86 4.10
C VAL A 262 26.92 -7.26 3.89
N LEU A 263 26.14 -8.25 3.42
CA LEU A 263 26.56 -9.66 3.43
C LEU A 263 26.96 -10.23 2.06
N LEU A 264 26.67 -9.51 0.97
CA LEU A 264 26.95 -9.94 -0.39
C LEU A 264 28.19 -9.27 -1.00
N LEU A 265 28.71 -8.23 -0.34
CA LEU A 265 29.98 -7.57 -0.64
C LEU A 265 31.10 -8.16 0.22
#